data_AF-A0A2W7HTM3-F1
#
_entry.id   AF-A0A2W7HTM3-F1
#
_cell.length_a   1.000
_cell.length_b   1.000
_cell.length_c   1.000
_cell.angle_alpha   90.00
_cell.angle_beta   90.00
_cell.angle_gamma   90.00
#
_symmetry.space_group_name_H-M   'P 1'
#
loop_
_entity.id
_entity.type
_entity.pdbx_description
1 polymer ?
#
loop_
_entity_poly.entity_id
_entity_poly.type
_entity_poly.pdbx_seq_one_letter_code
_entity_poly.pdbx_strand_id
1 'polypeptide(L)'
;MRKILSLVILIGFFSCKNLEKENNLNQKETELTQKENQLESKTKELEVKEQILKLNSEVKNNIIHCENKKFTIKVDNLKNGDIRYISWNKPKTISDEPNLILYDGKVERQGTGGGYHYVFKSGEWSYIIENNLMGETAESMGIFLKLLNNGKQKQYSKMTDLTTEKDYDLKSYSRKNLIGNWWTPHYAVRKVRFNENGTFLFENGDGKNFKGKFEFNDKSVILNFDNGLDKVMTIGGGYDDTSLTLTGGGENFVKEWSE
;
A
#
# COMPACT_ATOMS: atom_id res chain seq x y z
N MET A 1 76.34 45.25 -57.31
CA MET A 1 74.90 45.43 -57.00
C MET A 1 74.20 44.07 -57.07
N ARG A 2 73.80 43.49 -55.93
CA ARG A 2 72.78 42.44 -55.87
C ARG A 2 72.22 42.40 -54.45
N LYS A 3 71.03 42.99 -54.28
CA LYS A 3 70.18 42.81 -53.11
C LYS A 3 69.37 41.54 -53.33
N ILE A 4 69.49 40.55 -52.44
CA ILE A 4 68.44 39.55 -52.20
C ILE A 4 68.28 39.46 -50.69
N LEU A 5 67.33 40.22 -50.18
CA LEU A 5 66.70 39.98 -48.89
C LEU A 5 65.22 39.82 -49.21
N SER A 6 64.73 38.58 -49.26
CA SER A 6 63.30 38.28 -49.39
C SER A 6 63.09 36.96 -48.64
N LEU A 7 62.52 37.04 -47.45
CA LEU A 7 61.11 36.81 -47.20
C LEU A 7 60.85 35.33 -46.89
N VAL A 8 61.17 34.93 -45.67
CA VAL A 8 60.58 33.75 -45.03
C VAL A 8 60.37 34.12 -43.57
N ILE A 9 59.17 34.60 -43.23
CA ILE A 9 58.52 34.59 -41.90
C ILE A 9 57.16 35.24 -42.16
N LEU A 10 56.12 34.44 -42.46
CA LEU A 10 54.72 34.74 -42.07
C LEU A 10 53.69 33.64 -42.39
N ILE A 11 54.04 32.34 -42.38
CA ILE A 11 53.03 31.27 -42.61
C ILE A 11 52.63 30.53 -41.30
N GLY A 12 53.29 30.81 -40.18
CA GLY A 12 53.00 30.13 -38.90
C GLY A 12 51.77 30.61 -38.11
N PHE A 13 51.27 31.84 -38.35
CA PHE A 13 50.23 32.44 -37.49
C PHE A 13 48.79 32.21 -37.95
N PHE A 14 48.56 31.81 -39.21
CA PHE A 14 47.21 31.52 -39.71
C PHE A 14 46.72 30.11 -39.37
N SER A 15 47.63 29.15 -39.16
CA SER A 15 47.29 27.76 -38.87
C SER A 15 46.77 27.57 -37.42
N CYS A 16 47.44 28.15 -36.42
CA CYS A 16 47.03 28.00 -35.02
C CYS A 16 45.68 28.66 -34.68
N LYS A 17 45.36 29.81 -35.30
CA LYS A 17 44.08 30.50 -35.07
C LYS A 17 42.88 29.73 -35.60
N ASN A 18 43.05 28.96 -36.68
CA ASN A 18 41.99 28.09 -37.22
C ASN A 18 41.77 26.87 -36.32
N LEU A 19 42.84 26.24 -35.84
CA LEU A 19 42.80 25.11 -34.90
C LEU A 19 42.13 25.49 -33.56
N GLU A 20 42.46 26.63 -32.98
CA GLU A 20 41.80 27.12 -31.74
C GLU A 20 40.31 27.38 -31.95
N LYS A 21 39.93 27.95 -33.09
CA LYS A 21 38.53 28.22 -33.42
C LYS A 21 37.73 26.92 -33.63
N GLU A 22 38.31 25.94 -34.30
CA GLU A 22 37.72 24.63 -34.54
C GLU A 22 37.56 23.84 -33.23
N ASN A 23 38.57 23.84 -32.36
CA ASN A 23 38.49 23.23 -31.03
C ASN A 23 37.41 23.87 -30.15
N ASN A 24 37.31 25.20 -30.15
CA ASN A 24 36.27 25.93 -29.41
C ASN A 24 34.86 25.64 -29.96
N LEU A 25 34.72 25.49 -31.28
CA LEU A 25 33.44 25.16 -31.91
C LEU A 25 33.00 23.73 -31.53
N ASN A 26 33.92 22.78 -31.63
CA ASN A 26 33.70 21.39 -31.25
C ASN A 26 33.31 21.29 -29.77
N GLN A 27 34.02 21.99 -28.86
CA GLN A 27 33.69 22.00 -27.45
C GLN A 27 32.26 22.53 -27.19
N LYS A 28 31.87 23.61 -27.89
CA LYS A 28 30.52 24.18 -27.78
C LYS A 28 29.44 23.21 -28.31
N GLU A 29 29.72 22.48 -29.38
CA GLU A 29 28.83 21.45 -29.92
C GLU A 29 28.64 20.30 -28.93
N THR A 30 29.71 19.85 -28.27
CA THR A 30 29.62 18.83 -27.21
C THR A 30 28.80 19.33 -26.02
N GLU A 31 28.99 20.57 -25.58
CA GLU A 31 28.22 21.18 -24.49
C GLU A 31 26.73 21.32 -24.83
N LEU A 32 26.40 21.70 -26.08
CA LEU A 32 25.02 21.76 -26.56
C LEU A 32 24.38 20.38 -26.57
N THR A 33 25.08 19.38 -27.11
CA THR A 33 24.62 17.98 -27.14
C THR A 33 24.37 17.44 -25.73
N GLN A 34 25.24 17.75 -24.77
CA GLN A 34 25.06 17.36 -23.36
C GLN A 34 23.83 18.04 -22.74
N LYS A 35 23.61 19.33 -23.01
CA LYS A 35 22.42 20.06 -22.53
C LYS A 35 21.13 19.51 -23.14
N GLU A 36 21.13 19.20 -24.43
CA GLU A 36 20.00 18.59 -25.13
C GLU A 36 19.65 17.24 -24.50
N ASN A 37 20.63 16.35 -24.31
CA ASN A 37 20.43 15.05 -23.64
C ASN A 37 19.90 15.21 -22.21
N GLN A 38 20.39 16.20 -21.46
CA GLN A 38 19.91 16.49 -20.11
C GLN A 38 18.46 17.01 -20.12
N LEU A 39 18.11 17.86 -21.08
CA LEU A 39 16.77 18.41 -21.23
C LEU A 39 15.78 17.31 -21.65
N GLU A 40 16.18 16.42 -22.55
CA GLU A 40 15.38 15.26 -22.97
C GLU A 40 15.13 14.32 -21.78
N SER A 41 16.16 14.03 -20.99
CA SER A 41 16.03 13.21 -19.76
C SER A 41 15.05 13.83 -18.75
N LYS A 42 15.16 15.14 -18.48
CA LYS A 42 14.22 15.86 -17.61
C LYS A 42 12.79 15.85 -18.13
N THR A 43 12.63 15.99 -19.45
CA THR A 43 11.31 15.98 -20.09
C THR A 43 10.64 14.62 -19.89
N LYS A 44 11.37 13.52 -20.14
CA LYS A 44 10.88 12.15 -19.87
C LYS A 44 10.52 11.93 -18.41
N GLU A 45 11.31 12.46 -17.47
CA GLU A 45 11.02 12.35 -16.04
C GLU A 45 9.72 13.09 -15.66
N LEU A 46 9.47 14.26 -16.24
CA LEU A 46 8.23 15.02 -16.03
C LEU A 46 7.02 14.28 -16.60
N GLU A 47 7.12 13.71 -17.80
CA GLU A 47 6.05 12.93 -18.42
C GLU A 47 5.66 11.72 -17.56
N VAL A 48 6.64 10.99 -17.03
CA VAL A 48 6.40 9.86 -16.11
C VAL A 48 5.72 10.35 -14.82
N LYS A 49 6.18 11.47 -14.25
CA LYS A 49 5.56 12.07 -13.06
C LYS A 49 4.11 12.48 -13.31
N GLU A 50 3.81 13.10 -14.44
CA GLU A 50 2.46 13.49 -14.84
C GLU A 50 1.55 12.27 -15.03
N GLN A 51 2.05 11.21 -15.67
CA GLN A 51 1.33 9.95 -15.82
C GLN A 51 1.01 9.32 -14.46
N ILE A 52 1.99 9.28 -13.56
CA ILE A 52 1.81 8.73 -12.20
C ILE A 52 0.81 9.58 -11.40
N LEU A 53 0.88 10.91 -11.49
CA LEU A 53 -0.09 11.82 -10.86
C LEU A 53 -1.51 11.54 -11.37
N LYS A 54 -1.68 11.37 -12.68
CA LYS A 54 -2.96 11.02 -13.29
C LYS A 54 -3.47 9.66 -12.78
N LEU A 55 -2.63 8.62 -12.82
CA LEU A 55 -3.00 7.28 -12.33
C LEU A 55 -3.41 7.29 -10.86
N ASN A 56 -2.73 8.06 -10.02
CA ASN A 56 -3.06 8.22 -8.60
C ASN A 56 -4.34 9.03 -8.38
N SER A 57 -4.63 10.01 -9.23
CA SER A 57 -5.85 10.83 -9.13
C SER A 57 -7.14 10.03 -9.35
N GLU A 58 -7.07 8.90 -10.06
CA GLU A 58 -8.19 7.97 -10.31
C GLU A 58 -8.52 7.10 -9.08
N VAL A 59 -7.57 6.95 -8.14
CA VAL A 59 -7.67 6.02 -7.01
C VAL A 59 -8.58 6.59 -5.94
N LYS A 60 -9.51 5.76 -5.47
CA LYS A 60 -10.30 5.99 -4.25
C LYS A 60 -9.54 5.51 -3.02
N ASN A 61 -9.07 4.26 -3.05
CA ASN A 61 -8.19 3.69 -2.03
C ASN A 61 -7.36 2.54 -2.62
N ASN A 62 -6.23 2.24 -2.01
CA ASN A 62 -5.44 1.06 -2.35
C ASN A 62 -5.94 -0.14 -1.53
N ILE A 63 -6.14 -1.28 -2.19
CA ILE A 63 -6.64 -2.52 -1.58
C ILE A 63 -5.49 -3.43 -1.18
N ILE A 64 -4.54 -3.60 -2.11
CA ILE A 64 -3.36 -4.43 -1.96
C ILE A 64 -2.17 -3.62 -2.45
N HIS A 65 -1.09 -3.63 -1.68
CA HIS A 65 0.25 -3.28 -2.14
C HIS A 65 1.19 -4.39 -1.70
N CYS A 66 1.81 -5.09 -2.64
CA CYS A 66 2.63 -6.25 -2.29
C CYS A 66 3.79 -6.45 -3.27
N GLU A 67 4.77 -7.25 -2.87
CA GLU A 67 5.91 -7.56 -3.75
C GLU A 67 6.42 -8.99 -3.61
N ASN A 68 7.19 -9.41 -4.61
CA ASN A 68 8.08 -10.56 -4.55
C ASN A 68 9.38 -10.23 -5.29
N LYS A 69 10.24 -11.23 -5.49
CA LYS A 69 11.54 -11.06 -6.17
C LYS A 69 11.43 -10.53 -7.62
N LYS A 70 10.28 -10.64 -8.26
CA LYS A 70 10.05 -10.29 -9.67
C LYS A 70 9.18 -9.06 -9.85
N PHE A 71 8.20 -8.86 -8.98
CA PHE A 71 7.14 -7.88 -9.18
C PHE A 71 6.85 -7.09 -7.91
N THR A 72 6.56 -5.81 -8.07
CA THR A 72 5.75 -5.01 -7.15
C THR A 72 4.38 -4.84 -7.78
N ILE A 73 3.31 -5.00 -7.00
CA ILE A 73 1.93 -5.01 -7.48
C ILE A 73 1.07 -4.14 -6.57
N LYS A 74 0.17 -3.36 -7.19
CA LYS A 74 -0.94 -2.70 -6.51
C LYS A 74 -2.27 -3.15 -7.10
N VAL A 75 -3.26 -3.35 -6.22
CA VAL A 75 -4.67 -3.41 -6.59
C VAL A 75 -5.36 -2.21 -5.97
N ASP A 76 -5.99 -1.38 -6.80
CA ASP A 76 -6.63 -0.14 -6.39
C ASP A 76 -8.15 -0.21 -6.61
N ASN A 77 -8.93 0.32 -5.67
CA ASN A 77 -10.31 0.73 -5.92
C ASN A 77 -10.27 2.10 -6.61
N LEU A 78 -10.96 2.24 -7.73
CA LEU A 78 -11.06 3.49 -8.46
C LEU A 78 -12.30 4.30 -8.03
N LYS A 79 -12.26 5.61 -8.28
CA LYS A 79 -13.37 6.53 -7.95
C LYS A 79 -14.65 6.23 -8.73
N ASN A 80 -14.55 5.60 -9.89
CA ASN A 80 -15.69 5.17 -10.72
C ASN A 80 -16.32 3.83 -10.27
N GLY A 81 -15.75 3.17 -9.24
CA GLY A 81 -16.24 1.90 -8.72
C GLY A 81 -15.60 0.65 -9.35
N ASP A 82 -14.74 0.81 -10.35
CA ASP A 82 -13.95 -0.29 -10.91
C ASP A 82 -12.71 -0.59 -10.04
N ILE A 83 -12.07 -1.74 -10.26
CA ILE A 83 -10.78 -2.09 -9.66
C ILE A 83 -9.68 -2.21 -10.71
N ARG A 84 -8.47 -1.81 -10.33
CA ARG A 84 -7.30 -1.75 -11.23
C ARG A 84 -6.13 -2.55 -10.67
N TYR A 85 -5.48 -3.32 -11.52
CA TYR A 85 -4.19 -3.94 -11.26
C TYR A 85 -3.08 -3.12 -11.91
N ILE A 86 -2.03 -2.82 -11.16
CA ILE A 86 -0.80 -2.25 -11.70
C ILE A 86 0.39 -3.08 -11.21
N SER A 87 1.35 -3.32 -12.10
CA SER A 87 2.60 -3.98 -11.70
C SER A 87 3.85 -3.35 -12.31
N TRP A 88 4.94 -3.50 -11.56
CA TRP A 88 6.29 -3.11 -11.92
C TRP A 88 7.20 -4.33 -11.82
N ASN A 89 7.97 -4.58 -12.87
CA ASN A 89 9.02 -5.59 -12.86
C ASN A 89 10.21 -5.06 -12.06
N LYS A 90 10.73 -5.82 -11.10
CA LYS A 90 11.92 -5.44 -10.36
C LYS A 90 13.09 -5.20 -11.32
N PRO A 91 13.89 -4.13 -11.12
CA PRO A 91 13.95 -3.29 -9.92
C PRO A 91 13.04 -2.05 -9.91
N LYS A 92 12.14 -1.86 -10.90
CA LYS A 92 11.24 -0.69 -10.92
C LYS A 92 10.37 -0.62 -9.66
N THR A 93 10.05 0.61 -9.28
CA THR A 93 9.28 1.00 -8.09
C THR A 93 7.98 1.70 -8.50
N ILE A 94 7.11 2.00 -7.53
CA ILE A 94 5.84 2.72 -7.77
C ILE A 94 6.02 4.17 -8.28
N SER A 95 7.25 4.69 -8.20
CA SER A 95 7.62 6.01 -8.74
C SER A 95 8.10 5.94 -10.20
N ASP A 96 8.22 4.74 -10.77
CA ASP A 96 8.58 4.51 -12.16
C ASP A 96 7.33 4.23 -13.01
N GLU A 97 7.49 4.32 -14.33
CA GLU A 97 6.44 3.92 -15.26
C GLU A 97 6.10 2.42 -15.08
N PRO A 98 4.81 2.09 -14.85
CA PRO A 98 4.35 0.71 -14.67
C PRO A 98 4.55 -0.12 -15.93
N ASN A 99 4.85 -1.41 -15.75
CA ASN A 99 5.00 -2.34 -16.86
C ASN A 99 3.66 -2.87 -17.38
N LEU A 100 2.64 -2.91 -16.52
CA LEU A 100 1.32 -3.40 -16.86
C LEU A 100 0.27 -2.69 -16.02
N ILE A 101 -0.80 -2.24 -16.69
CA ILE A 101 -2.00 -1.67 -16.09
C ILE A 101 -3.19 -2.42 -16.67
N LEU A 102 -4.05 -2.97 -15.82
CA LEU A 102 -5.28 -3.64 -16.21
C LEU A 102 -6.44 -3.06 -15.42
N TYR A 103 -7.50 -2.67 -16.14
CA TYR A 103 -8.77 -2.20 -15.58
C TYR A 103 -9.82 -3.34 -15.65
N ASP A 104 -11.04 -3.06 -15.22
CA ASP A 104 -12.20 -3.96 -15.28
C ASP A 104 -11.99 -5.28 -14.53
N GLY A 105 -11.33 -5.21 -13.38
CA GLY A 105 -11.09 -6.38 -12.56
C GLY A 105 -12.36 -6.90 -11.86
N LYS A 106 -12.32 -8.16 -11.44
CA LYS A 106 -13.42 -8.80 -10.69
C LYS A 106 -12.96 -9.17 -9.30
N VAL A 107 -13.84 -8.96 -8.32
CA VAL A 107 -13.64 -9.38 -6.92
C VAL A 107 -14.45 -10.65 -6.67
N GLU A 108 -13.79 -11.71 -6.22
CA GLU A 108 -14.43 -12.98 -5.86
C GLU A 108 -14.21 -13.25 -4.37
N ARG A 109 -15.30 -13.26 -3.58
CA ARG A 109 -15.25 -13.55 -2.14
C ARG A 109 -15.09 -15.05 -1.90
N GLN A 110 -14.12 -15.43 -1.06
CA GLN A 110 -13.89 -16.83 -0.69
C GLN A 110 -14.63 -17.19 0.60
N GLY A 111 -15.77 -17.90 0.45
CA GLY A 111 -16.51 -18.48 1.57
C GLY A 111 -17.00 -17.48 2.62
N THR A 112 -17.35 -18.01 3.81
CA THR A 112 -17.74 -17.23 5.00
C THR A 112 -16.56 -16.91 5.92
N GLY A 113 -15.52 -17.77 5.92
CA GLY A 113 -14.30 -17.64 6.73
C GLY A 113 -13.21 -16.72 6.16
N GLY A 114 -13.39 -16.20 4.94
CA GLY A 114 -12.73 -14.96 4.54
C GLY A 114 -11.55 -15.11 3.58
N GLY A 115 -11.54 -14.17 2.64
CA GLY A 115 -10.53 -13.96 1.63
C GLY A 115 -11.15 -13.32 0.39
N TYR A 116 -10.33 -12.65 -0.40
CA TYR A 116 -10.76 -12.02 -1.64
C TYR A 116 -9.77 -12.37 -2.75
N HIS A 117 -10.30 -12.77 -3.90
CA HIS A 117 -9.50 -12.88 -5.12
C HIS A 117 -9.81 -11.69 -6.02
N TYR A 118 -8.76 -11.05 -6.52
CA TYR A 118 -8.87 -9.97 -7.51
C TYR A 118 -8.37 -10.51 -8.84
N VAL A 119 -9.27 -10.61 -9.81
CA VAL A 119 -9.05 -11.28 -11.08
C VAL A 119 -9.05 -10.27 -12.22
N PHE A 120 -7.96 -10.22 -12.96
CA PHE A 120 -7.78 -9.36 -14.14
C PHE A 120 -7.43 -10.20 -15.35
N LYS A 121 -7.88 -9.79 -16.54
CA LYS A 121 -7.63 -10.52 -17.78
C LYS A 121 -6.96 -9.62 -18.83
N SER A 122 -6.05 -10.20 -19.59
CA SER A 122 -5.45 -9.56 -20.77
C SER A 122 -5.13 -10.63 -21.81
N GLY A 123 -5.95 -10.73 -22.85
CA GLY A 123 -5.93 -11.85 -23.79
C GLY A 123 -6.04 -13.20 -23.05
N GLU A 124 -5.12 -14.12 -23.34
CA GLU A 124 -5.08 -15.45 -22.72
C GLU A 124 -4.54 -15.47 -21.29
N TRP A 125 -4.09 -14.32 -20.78
CA TRP A 125 -3.54 -14.22 -19.43
C TRP A 125 -4.62 -13.86 -18.41
N SER A 126 -4.57 -14.53 -17.27
CA SER A 126 -5.29 -14.14 -16.05
C SER A 126 -4.30 -13.83 -14.94
N TYR A 127 -4.46 -12.67 -14.34
CA TYR A 127 -3.66 -12.15 -13.23
C TYR A 127 -4.56 -12.17 -12.00
N ILE A 128 -4.23 -13.04 -11.06
CA ILE A 128 -5.06 -13.28 -9.89
C ILE A 128 -4.23 -12.94 -8.66
N ILE A 129 -4.75 -12.01 -7.86
CA ILE A 129 -4.23 -11.71 -6.53
C ILE A 129 -5.16 -12.37 -5.52
N GLU A 130 -4.67 -13.43 -4.87
CA GLU A 130 -5.39 -14.13 -3.81
C GLU A 130 -5.00 -13.49 -2.47
N ASN A 131 -5.96 -12.98 -1.72
CA ASN A 131 -5.77 -12.50 -0.35
C ASN A 131 -6.47 -13.47 0.61
N ASN A 132 -5.70 -14.43 1.14
CA ASN A 132 -6.20 -15.50 1.98
C ASN A 132 -6.09 -15.09 3.45
N LEU A 133 -7.23 -14.75 4.07
CA LEU A 133 -7.28 -14.27 5.46
C LEU A 133 -7.30 -15.42 6.48
N MET A 134 -7.77 -16.60 6.06
CA MET A 134 -7.78 -17.82 6.86
C MET A 134 -7.24 -19.00 6.04
N GLY A 135 -6.64 -19.96 6.72
CA GLY A 135 -6.15 -21.20 6.13
C GLY A 135 -5.75 -22.20 7.20
N GLU A 136 -5.55 -23.45 6.82
CA GLU A 136 -5.18 -24.54 7.74
C GLU A 136 -3.80 -24.30 8.38
N THR A 137 -2.92 -23.58 7.69
CA THR A 137 -1.58 -23.24 8.18
C THR A 137 -1.23 -21.77 7.95
N ALA A 138 -0.28 -21.24 8.72
CA ALA A 138 0.22 -19.88 8.54
C ALA A 138 0.82 -19.63 7.14
N GLU A 139 1.39 -20.66 6.54
CA GLU A 139 1.97 -20.60 5.19
C GLU A 139 0.89 -20.38 4.13
N SER A 140 -0.31 -20.93 4.33
CA SER A 140 -1.47 -20.81 3.42
C SER A 140 -2.20 -19.47 3.51
N MET A 141 -1.94 -18.69 4.57
CA MET A 141 -2.48 -17.34 4.76
C MET A 141 -1.57 -16.28 4.12
N GLY A 142 -2.17 -15.16 3.73
CA GLY A 142 -1.49 -13.98 3.17
C GLY A 142 -1.84 -13.73 1.70
N ILE A 143 -1.00 -12.94 1.05
CA ILE A 143 -1.22 -12.51 -0.33
C ILE A 143 -0.42 -13.39 -1.29
N PHE A 144 -1.05 -13.84 -2.36
CA PHE A 144 -0.43 -14.66 -3.39
C PHE A 144 -0.70 -14.07 -4.78
N LEU A 145 0.32 -14.14 -5.63
CA LEU A 145 0.19 -13.89 -7.06
C LEU A 145 0.05 -15.22 -7.78
N LYS A 146 -0.99 -15.35 -8.59
CA LYS A 146 -1.21 -16.46 -9.50
C LYS A 146 -1.39 -15.95 -10.93
N LEU A 147 -0.50 -16.40 -11.81
CA LEU A 147 -0.54 -16.10 -13.23
C LEU A 147 -0.96 -17.35 -14.01
N LEU A 148 -2.03 -17.22 -14.77
CA LEU A 148 -2.50 -18.27 -15.68
C LEU A 148 -2.33 -17.80 -17.11
N ASN A 149 -1.95 -18.70 -18.01
CA ASN A 149 -2.03 -18.50 -19.46
C ASN A 149 -2.81 -19.66 -20.07
N ASN A 150 -3.89 -19.36 -20.80
CA ASN A 150 -4.82 -20.37 -21.31
C ASN A 150 -5.29 -21.34 -20.20
N GLY A 151 -5.60 -20.79 -19.02
CA GLY A 151 -6.00 -21.56 -17.83
C GLY A 151 -4.87 -22.36 -17.15
N LYS A 152 -3.67 -22.47 -17.74
CA LYS A 152 -2.54 -23.19 -17.15
C LYS A 152 -1.72 -22.27 -16.26
N GLN A 153 -1.45 -22.70 -15.02
CA GLN A 153 -0.61 -21.95 -14.09
C GLN A 153 0.82 -21.81 -14.61
N LYS A 154 1.28 -20.57 -14.71
CA LYS A 154 2.65 -20.20 -15.10
C LYS A 154 3.46 -19.69 -13.92
N GLN A 155 2.79 -19.08 -12.95
CA GLN A 155 3.42 -18.66 -11.71
C GLN A 155 2.42 -18.75 -10.56
N TYR A 156 2.93 -19.16 -9.41
CA TYR A 156 2.27 -19.04 -8.13
C TYR A 156 3.32 -18.68 -7.08
N SER A 157 3.13 -17.59 -6.36
CA SER A 157 4.12 -17.10 -5.41
C SER A 157 3.46 -16.32 -4.30
N LYS A 158 3.86 -16.60 -3.06
CA LYS A 158 3.55 -15.75 -1.91
C LYS A 158 4.19 -14.38 -2.09
N MET A 159 3.45 -13.35 -1.73
CA MET A 159 3.84 -11.95 -1.80
C MET A 159 4.10 -11.44 -0.39
N THR A 160 5.08 -10.57 -0.25
CA THR A 160 5.27 -9.74 0.93
C THR A 160 4.25 -8.61 0.86
N ASP A 161 3.40 -8.48 1.87
CA ASP A 161 2.49 -7.34 1.99
C ASP A 161 3.28 -6.07 2.33
N LEU A 162 3.15 -5.05 1.49
CA LEU A 162 3.73 -3.72 1.62
C LEU A 162 2.65 -2.66 1.87
N THR A 163 1.40 -3.07 2.05
CA THR A 163 0.34 -2.18 2.50
C THR A 163 0.76 -1.74 3.91
N THR A 164 1.29 -0.52 4.03
CA THR A 164 1.72 0.07 5.30
C THR A 164 0.63 -0.17 6.34
N GLU A 165 1.01 -0.52 7.57
CA GLU A 165 0.11 -0.89 8.68
C GLU A 165 -1.29 -0.36 8.45
N LYS A 166 -2.24 -1.28 8.26
CA LYS A 166 -3.65 -0.90 8.25
C LYS A 166 -3.95 -0.43 9.67
N ASP A 167 -3.72 0.86 9.90
CA ASP A 167 -4.22 1.58 11.05
C ASP A 167 -5.71 1.75 10.83
N TYR A 168 -6.43 0.66 11.09
CA TYR A 168 -7.88 0.65 11.14
C TYR A 168 -8.40 1.41 12.37
N ASP A 169 -7.51 1.98 13.18
CA ASP A 169 -7.96 2.81 14.27
C ASP A 169 -8.51 4.13 13.76
N LEU A 170 -9.62 4.53 14.37
CA LEU A 170 -10.09 5.89 14.25
C LEU A 170 -9.01 6.84 14.79
N LYS A 171 -8.87 8.01 14.17
CA LYS A 171 -7.97 9.10 14.64
C LYS A 171 -8.18 9.46 16.11
N SER A 172 -9.38 9.21 16.63
CA SER A 172 -9.74 9.33 18.04
C SER A 172 -10.98 8.49 18.31
N TYR A 173 -11.06 7.89 19.50
CA TYR A 173 -12.25 7.18 19.94
C TYR A 173 -13.07 8.03 20.93
N SER A 174 -14.38 7.85 20.91
CA SER A 174 -15.32 8.47 21.84
C SER A 174 -16.05 7.41 22.66
N ARG A 175 -16.63 7.82 23.80
CA ARG A 175 -17.46 6.92 24.61
C ARG A 175 -18.59 6.26 23.80
N LYS A 176 -19.13 6.95 22.79
CA LYS A 176 -20.17 6.38 21.89
C LYS A 176 -19.69 5.14 21.13
N ASN A 177 -18.39 5.07 20.82
CA ASN A 177 -17.81 3.90 20.17
C ASN A 177 -17.84 2.66 21.09
N LEU A 178 -17.84 2.83 22.41
CA LEU A 178 -17.94 1.75 23.39
C LEU A 178 -19.36 1.26 23.66
N ILE A 179 -20.34 2.15 23.63
CA ILE A 179 -21.73 1.81 24.01
C ILE A 179 -22.26 0.66 23.15
N GLY A 180 -22.91 -0.31 23.79
CA GLY A 180 -23.48 -1.48 23.14
C GLY A 180 -22.90 -2.80 23.69
N ASN A 181 -23.20 -3.88 22.98
CA ASN A 181 -22.79 -5.23 23.32
C ASN A 181 -21.48 -5.58 22.61
N TRP A 182 -20.69 -6.41 23.28
CA TRP A 182 -19.42 -6.93 22.80
C TRP A 182 -19.29 -8.39 23.22
N TRP A 183 -18.61 -9.20 22.42
CA TRP A 183 -18.49 -10.63 22.66
C TRP A 183 -17.16 -11.19 22.16
N THR A 184 -16.67 -12.27 22.77
CA THR A 184 -15.45 -12.95 22.31
C THR A 184 -15.77 -13.97 21.20
N PRO A 185 -15.09 -13.92 20.03
CA PRO A 185 -15.38 -14.80 18.89
C PRO A 185 -14.71 -16.17 18.99
N HIS A 186 -14.79 -16.81 20.16
CA HIS A 186 -14.22 -18.14 20.41
C HIS A 186 -15.07 -18.97 21.38
N TYR A 187 -14.77 -20.26 21.51
CA TYR A 187 -15.59 -21.26 22.23
C TYR A 187 -16.03 -20.85 23.65
N ALA A 188 -15.15 -20.20 24.42
CA ALA A 188 -15.51 -19.61 25.71
C ALA A 188 -16.11 -18.20 25.52
N VAL A 189 -17.37 -18.12 25.09
CA VAL A 189 -18.04 -16.84 24.81
C VAL A 189 -18.20 -16.05 26.11
N ARG A 190 -17.56 -14.88 26.14
CA ARG A 190 -17.75 -13.85 27.17
C ARG A 190 -18.44 -12.67 26.54
N LYS A 191 -19.21 -11.92 27.32
CA LYS A 191 -19.90 -10.72 26.85
C LYS A 191 -19.62 -9.54 27.75
N VAL A 192 -19.53 -8.36 27.16
CA VAL A 192 -19.57 -7.10 27.90
C VAL A 192 -20.55 -6.14 27.25
N ARG A 193 -21.44 -5.55 28.04
CA ARG A 193 -22.34 -4.47 27.61
C ARG A 193 -21.94 -3.19 28.30
N PHE A 194 -21.65 -2.15 27.52
CA PHE A 194 -21.41 -0.79 28.03
C PHE A 194 -22.68 0.05 27.90
N ASN A 195 -23.10 0.66 29.00
CA ASN A 195 -24.29 1.49 29.08
C ASN A 195 -23.94 2.99 29.04
N GLU A 196 -24.85 3.82 28.53
CA GLU A 196 -24.64 5.27 28.41
C GLU A 196 -24.39 5.97 29.76
N ASN A 197 -24.92 5.41 30.85
CA ASN A 197 -24.76 5.92 32.21
C ASN A 197 -23.37 5.63 32.83
N GLY A 198 -22.42 5.09 32.07
CA GLY A 198 -21.05 4.82 32.54
C GLY A 198 -20.89 3.49 33.30
N THR A 199 -21.90 2.60 33.23
CA THR A 199 -21.83 1.26 33.82
C THR A 199 -21.58 0.19 32.77
N PHE A 200 -21.12 -0.98 33.21
CA PHE A 200 -21.04 -2.17 32.36
C PHE A 200 -21.61 -3.42 33.03
N LEU A 201 -21.99 -4.39 32.22
CA LEU A 201 -22.30 -5.77 32.61
C LEU A 201 -21.34 -6.71 31.89
N PHE A 202 -20.67 -7.60 32.62
CA PHE A 202 -19.71 -8.58 32.11
C PHE A 202 -20.17 -10.00 32.43
N GLU A 203 -20.35 -10.82 31.40
CA GLU A 203 -20.74 -12.22 31.49
C GLU A 203 -19.51 -13.09 31.17
N ASN A 204 -19.03 -13.87 32.13
CA ASN A 204 -17.77 -14.62 32.00
C ASN A 204 -17.94 -16.01 31.33
N GLY A 205 -19.14 -16.33 30.85
CA GLY A 205 -19.44 -17.59 30.16
C GLY A 205 -19.68 -18.81 31.08
N ASP A 206 -19.36 -18.72 32.37
CA ASP A 206 -19.61 -19.74 33.39
C ASP A 206 -20.93 -19.51 34.17
N GLY A 207 -21.81 -18.65 33.64
CA GLY A 207 -23.04 -18.22 34.30
C GLY A 207 -22.82 -17.16 35.38
N LYS A 208 -21.59 -16.71 35.63
CA LYS A 208 -21.32 -15.58 36.53
C LYS A 208 -21.35 -14.26 35.79
N ASN A 209 -22.02 -13.30 36.44
CA ASN A 209 -22.15 -11.94 35.96
C ASN A 209 -21.47 -10.99 36.94
N PHE A 210 -20.68 -10.10 36.39
CA PHE A 210 -20.01 -9.03 37.11
C PHE A 210 -20.48 -7.69 36.55
N LYS A 211 -20.45 -6.66 37.38
CA LYS A 211 -20.85 -5.32 36.97
C LYS A 211 -19.94 -4.29 37.63
N GLY A 212 -20.01 -3.07 37.12
CA GLY A 212 -19.22 -1.99 37.65
C GLY A 212 -19.35 -0.72 36.83
N LYS A 213 -18.40 0.19 37.01
CA LYS A 213 -18.27 1.43 36.25
C LYS A 213 -17.08 1.33 35.32
N PHE A 214 -17.13 2.02 34.19
CA PHE A 214 -15.99 2.12 33.31
C PHE A 214 -15.49 3.56 33.18
N GLU A 215 -14.18 3.69 33.06
CA GLU A 215 -13.52 4.92 32.66
C GLU A 215 -12.98 4.76 31.23
N PHE A 216 -12.92 5.87 30.52
CA PHE A 216 -12.52 5.89 29.13
C PHE A 216 -11.64 7.10 28.84
N ASN A 217 -10.44 6.84 28.34
CA ASN A 217 -9.50 7.86 27.90
C ASN A 217 -8.85 7.43 26.58
N ASP A 218 -9.31 8.05 25.49
CA ASP A 218 -8.88 7.76 24.12
C ASP A 218 -8.96 6.26 23.76
N LYS A 219 -7.87 5.50 23.78
CA LYS A 219 -7.91 4.05 23.52
C LYS A 219 -8.08 3.20 24.78
N SER A 220 -7.87 3.76 25.97
CA SER A 220 -7.89 3.00 27.23
C SER A 220 -9.28 2.94 27.85
N VAL A 221 -9.70 1.73 28.20
CA VAL A 221 -10.96 1.41 28.89
C VAL A 221 -10.61 0.72 30.19
N ILE A 222 -10.96 1.33 31.32
CA ILE A 222 -10.74 0.75 32.64
C ILE A 222 -12.08 0.27 33.17
N LEU A 223 -12.22 -1.02 33.42
CA LEU A 223 -13.38 -1.65 34.04
C LEU A 223 -13.16 -1.75 35.54
N ASN A 224 -13.85 -0.92 36.32
CA ASN A 224 -13.82 -0.96 37.78
C ASN A 224 -15.01 -1.79 38.28
N PHE A 225 -14.76 -3.02 38.70
CA PHE A 225 -15.79 -3.95 39.16
C PHE A 225 -16.25 -3.61 40.58
N ASP A 226 -17.53 -3.85 40.87
CA ASP A 226 -18.12 -3.58 42.19
C ASP A 226 -17.46 -4.39 43.33
N ASN A 227 -16.78 -5.50 42.99
CA ASN A 227 -16.04 -6.33 43.94
C ASN A 227 -14.60 -5.84 44.22
N GLY A 228 -14.22 -4.66 43.70
CA GLY A 228 -12.91 -4.04 43.90
C GLY A 228 -11.81 -4.53 42.95
N LEU A 229 -12.13 -5.43 42.00
CA LEU A 229 -11.21 -5.77 40.91
C LEU A 229 -11.23 -4.68 39.84
N ASP A 230 -10.14 -4.58 39.08
CA ASP A 230 -10.08 -3.78 37.87
C ASP A 230 -9.62 -4.60 36.66
N LYS A 231 -9.94 -4.11 35.46
CA LYS A 231 -9.41 -4.64 34.21
C LYS A 231 -9.18 -3.51 33.23
N VAL A 232 -7.96 -3.41 32.71
CA VAL A 232 -7.61 -2.45 31.66
C VAL A 232 -7.73 -3.13 30.31
N MET A 233 -8.40 -2.45 29.38
CA MET A 233 -8.61 -2.86 28.01
C MET A 233 -8.29 -1.72 27.05
N THR A 234 -8.03 -2.06 25.80
CA THR A 234 -7.71 -1.13 24.72
C THR A 234 -8.71 -1.31 23.59
N ILE A 235 -9.39 -0.23 23.20
CA ILE A 235 -10.27 -0.23 22.01
C ILE A 235 -9.44 0.08 20.76
N GLY A 236 -9.71 -0.66 19.68
CA GLY A 236 -9.06 -0.51 18.38
C GLY A 236 -8.58 -1.82 17.78
N GLY A 237 -8.14 -1.79 16.51
CA GLY A 237 -7.58 -2.93 15.78
C GLY A 237 -8.58 -3.83 15.03
N GLY A 238 -9.79 -3.35 14.74
CA GLY A 238 -10.75 -4.12 13.93
C GLY A 238 -10.43 -4.10 12.43
N TYR A 239 -11.16 -4.87 11.63
CA TYR A 239 -11.09 -4.88 10.16
C TYR A 239 -11.98 -3.78 9.55
N ASP A 240 -11.41 -2.98 8.63
CA ASP A 240 -12.06 -2.04 7.69
C ASP A 240 -12.98 -0.93 8.27
N ASP A 241 -12.52 -0.07 9.19
CA ASP A 241 -13.27 1.09 9.77
C ASP A 241 -14.67 0.79 10.34
N THR A 242 -15.05 -0.49 10.34
CA THR A 242 -16.42 -0.97 10.52
C THR A 242 -16.44 -1.84 11.77
N SER A 243 -15.50 -2.75 11.95
CA SER A 243 -15.42 -3.52 13.20
C SER A 243 -14.57 -2.80 14.25
N LEU A 244 -15.05 -2.80 15.50
CA LEU A 244 -14.27 -2.37 16.67
C LEU A 244 -13.93 -3.59 17.51
N THR A 245 -12.67 -3.68 17.91
CA THR A 245 -12.18 -4.67 18.88
C THR A 245 -11.85 -4.02 20.21
N LEU A 246 -12.02 -4.77 21.29
CA LEU A 246 -11.64 -4.38 22.64
C LEU A 246 -10.78 -5.51 23.23
N THR A 247 -9.49 -5.22 23.45
CA THR A 247 -8.48 -6.23 23.82
C THR A 247 -7.85 -5.92 25.17
N GLY A 248 -7.56 -6.94 25.97
CA GLY A 248 -6.91 -6.72 27.27
C GLY A 248 -7.10 -7.87 28.24
N GLY A 249 -6.08 -8.12 29.09
CA GLY A 249 -6.09 -9.19 30.08
C GLY A 249 -6.41 -10.57 29.48
N GLY A 250 -5.81 -10.87 28.32
CA GLY A 250 -5.97 -12.16 27.61
C GLY A 250 -7.25 -12.32 26.79
N GLU A 251 -8.11 -11.29 26.73
CA GLU A 251 -9.39 -11.35 26.00
C GLU A 251 -9.36 -10.48 24.74
N ASN A 252 -10.17 -10.87 23.76
CA ASN A 252 -10.44 -10.08 22.55
C ASN A 252 -11.96 -10.08 22.27
N PHE A 253 -12.60 -8.94 22.47
CA PHE A 253 -14.02 -8.75 22.20
C PHE A 253 -14.23 -8.03 20.88
N VAL A 254 -15.25 -8.44 20.13
CA VAL A 254 -15.75 -7.77 18.93
C VAL A 254 -17.08 -7.11 19.26
N LYS A 255 -17.29 -5.89 18.78
CA LYS A 255 -18.56 -5.18 18.94
C LYS A 255 -19.68 -5.89 18.19
N GLU A 256 -20.81 -6.11 18.85
CA GLU A 256 -22.03 -6.63 18.21
C GLU A 256 -22.64 -5.53 17.34
N TRP A 257 -23.01 -5.89 16.12
CA TRP A 257 -23.68 -5.01 15.18
C TRP A 257 -25.14 -4.86 15.56
N SER A 258 -25.61 -3.62 15.74
CA SER A 258 -27.03 -3.33 15.61
C SER A 258 -27.33 -3.14 14.12
N GLU A 259 -28.19 -3.97 13.55
CA GLU A 259 -28.78 -3.74 12.22
C GLU A 259 -29.49 -2.37 12.13
#